data_AF-A0A4W5LC94-F1
#
_entry.id   AF-A0A4W5LC94-F1
#
_cell.length_a   1.000
_cell.length_b   1.000
_cell.length_c   1.000
_cell.angle_alpha   90.00
_cell.angle_beta   90.00
_cell.angle_gamma   90.00
#
_symmetry.space_group_name_H-M   'P 1'
#
loop_
_entity.id
_entity.type
_entity.pdbx_description
1 polymer ?
#
loop_
_entity_poly.entity_id
_entity_poly.type
_entity_poly.pdbx_seq_one_letter_code
_entity_poly.pdbx_strand_id
1 'polypeptide(L)'
;HSLSLSFPRSLSACLCLFLSLSLCLSVSLFVSLSLCVSLCPSLSVSLSLSLSLSLSLSLSPELSVSLQYQCIFRLTQHRCPSSSVLWRLNIVDVVLPPEPKTREQLLQYSCQLTLDPNTAQTHLSLSEGNRKVTRTDQVQPYPGHPDRFTNHYQVLCREGLSGRCYWEVEWTGYVITAVSYKDISRTETDNAFGFNNKSWSLQCSSDGYWFRHNNVETKVSGPQSSRVGVYLDHKAGTLSFYSVSDTMTLLHRVQTTFTQPLYPGFCLNYFNDTAELVKL
;
A
#
# COMPACT_ATOMS: atom_id res chain seq x y z
N HIS A 1 30.58 26.86 50.11
CA HIS A 1 31.04 27.32 48.79
C HIS A 1 31.95 26.27 48.18
N SER A 2 31.48 25.59 47.12
CA SER A 2 32.24 25.12 45.94
C SER A 2 31.47 23.95 45.33
N LEU A 3 30.67 24.26 44.31
CA LEU A 3 30.18 23.27 43.35
C LEU A 3 31.37 22.81 42.51
N SER A 4 31.61 21.50 42.47
CA SER A 4 32.46 20.87 41.45
C SER A 4 31.59 19.86 40.69
N LEU A 5 31.13 20.26 39.51
CA LEU A 5 30.52 19.36 38.53
C LEU A 5 31.66 18.63 37.80
N SER A 6 31.88 17.37 38.14
CA SER A 6 32.74 16.48 37.38
C SER A 6 31.88 15.71 36.36
N PHE A 7 32.09 15.97 35.07
CA PHE A 7 31.61 15.13 33.99
C PHE A 7 32.49 13.88 33.86
N PRO A 8 31.93 12.65 33.78
CA PRO A 8 32.62 11.56 33.13
C PRO A 8 32.41 11.66 31.62
N ARG A 9 33.49 11.97 30.91
CA ARG A 9 33.69 11.57 29.52
C ARG A 9 33.94 10.07 29.51
N SER A 10 33.05 9.30 28.89
CA SER A 10 33.42 8.07 28.16
C SER A 10 32.26 7.65 27.28
N LEU A 11 32.21 8.18 26.05
CA LEU A 11 31.47 7.52 24.97
C LEU A 11 32.28 6.26 24.61
N SER A 12 31.86 5.10 25.10
CA SER A 12 32.45 3.83 24.70
C SER A 12 31.58 3.22 23.60
N ALA A 13 31.93 3.51 22.35
CA ALA A 13 31.43 2.74 21.21
C ALA A 13 32.25 1.44 21.12
N CYS A 14 31.75 0.35 21.71
CA CYS A 14 32.33 -0.97 21.50
C CYS A 14 31.88 -1.52 20.14
N LEU A 15 32.76 -1.44 19.14
CA LEU A 15 32.61 -2.14 17.87
C LEU A 15 33.24 -3.53 18.01
N CYS A 16 32.44 -4.56 18.28
CA CYS A 16 32.92 -5.94 18.32
C CYS A 16 32.67 -6.60 16.95
N LEU A 17 33.73 -6.78 16.16
CA LEU A 17 33.73 -7.58 14.94
C LEU A 17 34.15 -9.02 15.29
N PHE A 18 33.23 -9.96 15.14
CA PHE A 18 33.56 -11.38 15.16
C PHE A 18 33.40 -11.95 13.75
N LEU A 19 34.49 -12.49 13.19
CA LEU A 19 34.46 -13.31 11.98
C LEU A 19 34.45 -14.78 12.41
N SER A 20 33.36 -15.50 12.16
CA SER A 20 33.36 -16.96 12.23
C SER A 20 33.31 -17.54 10.82
N LEU A 21 34.35 -18.30 10.44
CA LEU A 21 34.39 -19.06 9.20
C LEU A 21 33.42 -20.26 9.30
N SER A 22 32.24 -20.11 8.72
CA SER A 22 31.50 -21.23 8.13
C SER A 22 31.37 -20.93 6.62
N LEU A 23 31.17 -21.95 5.79
CA LEU A 23 31.11 -21.83 4.33
C LEU A 23 29.81 -21.13 3.83
N CYS A 24 29.43 -20.05 4.49
CA CYS A 24 28.34 -19.14 4.17
C CYS A 24 28.86 -17.72 4.42
N LEU A 25 29.00 -16.90 3.37
CA LEU A 25 29.31 -15.48 3.53
C LEU A 25 28.08 -14.82 4.17
N SER A 26 28.12 -14.56 5.48
CA SER A 26 27.11 -13.74 6.15
C SER A 26 27.80 -12.56 6.83
N VAL A 27 27.42 -11.35 6.41
CA VAL A 27 27.85 -10.10 7.04
C VAL A 27 26.71 -9.65 7.95
N SER A 28 26.98 -9.47 9.23
CA SER A 28 25.99 -9.00 10.20
C SER A 28 26.35 -7.61 10.71
N LEU A 29 25.41 -6.67 10.56
CA LEU A 29 25.51 -5.31 11.10
C LEU A 29 24.63 -5.22 12.35
N PHE A 30 25.19 -4.75 13.45
CA PHE A 30 24.46 -4.54 14.70
C PHE A 30 24.37 -3.04 15.01
N VAL A 31 23.15 -2.51 15.11
CA VAL A 31 22.90 -1.17 15.67
C VAL A 31 22.10 -1.37 16.94
N SER A 32 22.61 -0.84 18.05
CA SER A 32 21.90 -0.88 19.33
C SER A 32 21.49 0.53 19.76
N LEU A 33 20.21 0.69 20.08
CA LEU A 33 19.67 1.90 20.70
C LEU A 33 19.22 1.53 22.11
N SER A 34 19.71 2.24 23.12
CA SER A 34 19.30 2.04 24.50
C SER A 34 18.54 3.26 25.00
N LEU A 35 17.34 3.04 25.54
CA LEU A 35 16.55 4.06 26.21
C LEU A 35 16.45 3.69 27.69
N CYS A 36 16.95 4.55 28.57
CA CYS A 36 16.82 4.42 30.02
C CYS A 36 15.78 5.42 30.50
N VAL A 37 14.69 4.92 31.11
CA VAL A 37 13.71 5.75 31.81
C VAL A 37 13.74 5.37 33.29
N SER A 38 14.21 6.29 34.12
CA SER A 38 14.27 6.14 35.58
C SER A 38 12.97 6.63 36.19
N LEU A 39 12.10 5.71 36.64
CA LEU A 39 10.79 6.06 37.24
C LEU A 39 10.80 6.15 38.77
N CYS A 40 11.94 5.93 39.43
CA CYS A 40 12.19 6.19 40.87
C CYS A 40 13.66 5.83 41.21
N PRO A 41 14.25 6.25 42.36
CA PRO A 41 15.69 6.08 42.65
C PRO A 41 16.18 4.62 42.78
N SER A 42 15.31 3.62 42.65
CA SER A 42 15.65 2.19 42.76
C SER A 42 15.09 1.31 41.64
N LEU A 43 14.55 1.91 40.56
CA LEU A 43 14.03 1.17 39.41
C LEU A 43 14.61 1.74 38.11
N SER A 44 15.56 1.02 37.51
CA SER A 44 16.09 1.31 36.18
C SER A 44 15.46 0.36 35.17
N VAL A 45 14.67 0.90 34.25
CA VAL A 45 14.20 0.15 33.08
C VAL A 45 15.14 0.47 31.92
N SER A 46 15.95 -0.51 31.54
CA SER A 46 16.78 -0.43 30.33
C SER A 46 16.07 -1.13 29.17
N LEU A 47 15.69 -0.39 28.14
CA LEU A 47 15.26 -0.96 26.87
C LEU A 47 16.45 -0.98 25.92
N SER A 48 16.98 -2.16 25.64
CA SER A 48 17.96 -2.36 24.57
C SER A 48 17.23 -2.89 23.34
N LEU A 49 17.20 -2.14 22.25
CA LEU A 49 16.87 -2.69 20.94
C LEU A 49 18.17 -3.07 20.24
N SER A 50 18.31 -4.33 19.86
CA SER A 50 19.36 -4.79 18.94
C SER A 50 18.69 -5.18 17.63
N LEU A 51 19.02 -4.51 16.52
CA LEU A 51 18.72 -5.02 15.19
C LEU A 51 19.94 -5.79 14.69
N SER A 52 19.76 -7.06 14.36
CA SER A 52 20.73 -7.85 13.59
C SER A 52 20.16 -8.08 12.20
N LEU A 53 20.89 -7.68 11.16
CA LEU A 53 20.55 -8.00 9.78
C LEU A 53 21.51 -9.11 9.33
N SER A 54 21.01 -10.31 9.01
CA SER A 54 21.82 -11.37 8.40
C SER A 54 21.31 -11.68 7.00
N LEU A 55 22.19 -11.58 6.01
CA LEU A 55 21.95 -12.05 4.65
C LEU A 55 22.52 -13.48 4.55
N SER A 56 21.69 -14.45 4.15
CA SER A 56 22.17 -15.79 3.76
C SER A 56 21.83 -16.06 2.30
N LEU A 57 22.83 -16.51 1.54
CA LEU A 57 22.70 -16.95 0.15
C LEU A 57 22.78 -18.49 0.12
N SER A 58 21.71 -19.16 -0.28
CA SER A 58 21.70 -20.60 -0.52
C SER A 58 21.84 -20.89 -2.02
N LEU A 59 22.74 -21.81 -2.38
CA LEU A 59 22.91 -22.31 -3.74
C LEU A 59 21.83 -23.37 -4.04
N SER A 60 20.62 -22.91 -4.32
CA SER A 60 19.56 -23.69 -4.99
C SER A 60 19.20 -23.00 -6.32
N PRO A 61 18.67 -23.73 -7.32
CA PRO A 61 18.26 -23.12 -8.60
C PRO A 61 17.13 -22.09 -8.46
N GLU A 62 16.51 -22.01 -7.28
CA GLU A 62 15.66 -20.91 -6.85
C GLU A 62 16.42 -20.15 -5.75
N LEU A 63 17.03 -19.01 -6.12
CA LEU A 63 17.66 -18.10 -5.17
C LEU A 63 16.60 -17.63 -4.15
N SER A 64 16.78 -17.96 -2.87
CA SER A 64 15.98 -17.40 -1.78
C SER A 64 16.87 -16.50 -0.91
N VAL A 65 16.45 -15.26 -0.73
CA VAL A 65 17.08 -14.31 0.19
C VAL A 65 16.24 -14.29 1.46
N SER A 66 16.76 -14.80 2.56
CA SER A 66 16.14 -14.69 3.88
C SER A 66 16.79 -13.56 4.68
N LEU A 67 15.96 -12.70 5.27
CA LEU A 67 16.35 -11.67 6.21
C LEU A 67 15.81 -12.09 7.58
N GLN A 68 16.68 -12.38 8.54
CA GLN A 68 16.26 -12.67 9.90
C GLN A 68 16.54 -11.47 10.79
N TYR A 69 15.53 -11.00 11.50
CA TYR A 69 15.62 -9.91 12.48
C TYR A 69 15.40 -10.48 13.89
N GLN A 70 16.36 -10.29 14.79
CA GLN A 70 16.23 -10.76 16.18
C GLN A 70 16.22 -9.57 17.14
N CYS A 71 15.08 -9.34 17.81
CA CYS A 71 14.92 -8.27 18.81
C CYS A 71 15.00 -8.87 20.22
N ILE A 72 15.93 -8.39 21.07
CA ILE A 72 16.14 -8.91 22.43
C ILE A 72 15.85 -7.81 23.45
N PHE A 73 14.81 -7.99 24.28
CA PHE A 73 14.50 -7.10 25.41
C PHE A 73 15.13 -7.65 26.69
N ARG A 74 15.90 -6.83 27.41
CA ARG A 74 16.55 -7.21 28.67
C ARG A 74 16.07 -6.30 29.81
N LEU A 75 15.21 -6.83 30.68
CA LEU A 75 14.81 -6.14 31.91
C LEU A 75 15.74 -6.55 33.05
N THR A 76 16.40 -5.59 33.69
CA THR A 76 17.24 -5.80 34.86
C THR A 76 16.54 -5.24 36.10
N GLN A 77 16.25 -6.10 37.08
CA GLN A 77 15.70 -5.68 38.37
C GLN A 77 16.81 -5.78 39.43
N HIS A 78 17.22 -4.64 39.98
CA HIS A 78 18.22 -4.60 41.06
C HIS A 78 17.56 -4.67 42.44
N ARG A 79 16.90 -5.81 42.78
CA ARG A 79 16.88 -6.37 44.15
C ARG A 79 16.25 -7.77 44.21
N CYS A 80 17.04 -8.69 44.75
CA CYS A 80 16.78 -10.08 45.17
C CYS A 80 16.87 -11.21 44.11
N PRO A 81 17.51 -12.34 44.46
CA PRO A 81 17.98 -13.35 43.50
C PRO A 81 16.91 -14.41 43.21
N SER A 82 17.04 -15.04 42.04
CA SER A 82 16.26 -16.20 41.58
C SER A 82 14.89 -15.90 40.96
N SER A 83 14.88 -15.18 39.84
CA SER A 83 14.05 -15.54 38.67
C SER A 83 14.22 -14.53 37.53
N SER A 84 15.12 -14.81 36.58
CA SER A 84 15.03 -14.20 35.26
C SER A 84 13.93 -14.91 34.48
N VAL A 85 12.75 -14.30 34.38
CA VAL A 85 11.68 -14.84 33.51
C VAL A 85 12.00 -14.44 32.07
N LEU A 86 12.46 -15.40 31.27
CA LEU A 86 12.66 -15.26 29.83
C LEU A 86 11.30 -15.41 29.13
N TRP A 87 10.66 -14.28 28.78
CA TRP A 87 9.55 -14.31 27.83
C TRP A 87 10.13 -14.40 26.42
N ARG A 88 10.09 -15.59 25.81
CA ARG A 88 10.31 -15.74 24.36
C ARG A 88 9.01 -15.33 23.66
N LEU A 89 8.96 -14.12 23.13
CA LEU A 89 8.00 -13.79 22.08
C LEU A 89 8.55 -14.36 20.77
N ASN A 90 7.96 -15.43 20.27
CA ASN A 90 8.19 -15.84 18.90
C ASN A 90 7.58 -14.77 18.00
N ILE A 91 8.39 -13.81 17.55
CA ILE A 91 8.03 -13.01 16.39
C ILE A 91 8.08 -13.98 15.23
N VAL A 92 6.91 -14.49 14.85
CA VAL A 92 6.73 -15.20 13.60
C VAL A 92 7.15 -14.21 12.53
N ASP A 93 8.20 -14.54 11.77
CA ASP A 93 8.53 -13.81 10.54
C ASP A 93 7.22 -13.63 9.77
N VAL A 94 6.71 -12.41 9.69
CA VAL A 94 5.64 -12.10 8.76
C VAL A 94 6.33 -12.01 7.40
N VAL A 95 6.71 -13.18 6.87
CA VAL A 95 7.05 -13.32 5.46
C VAL A 95 5.79 -12.93 4.73
N LEU A 96 5.75 -11.69 4.24
CA LEU A 96 4.66 -11.27 3.38
C LEU A 96 4.68 -12.22 2.18
N PRO A 97 3.53 -12.84 1.84
CA PRO A 97 3.49 -13.75 0.71
C PRO A 97 4.07 -13.05 -0.52
N PRO A 98 4.78 -13.76 -1.40
CA PRO A 98 5.27 -13.16 -2.64
C PRO A 98 4.13 -12.51 -3.41
N GLU A 99 4.45 -11.52 -4.25
CA GLU A 99 3.46 -10.88 -5.10
C GLU A 99 2.76 -11.93 -5.98
N PRO A 100 1.42 -11.90 -6.05
CA PRO A 100 0.66 -12.83 -6.88
C PRO A 100 1.09 -12.75 -8.35
N LYS A 101 1.28 -13.90 -9.00
CA LYS A 101 1.68 -13.99 -10.40
C LYS A 101 0.56 -14.49 -11.32
N THR A 102 -0.41 -15.21 -10.77
CA THR A 102 -1.54 -15.76 -11.54
C THR A 102 -2.85 -15.11 -11.13
N ARG A 103 -3.87 -15.22 -12.00
CA ARG A 103 -5.21 -14.70 -11.71
C ARG A 103 -5.80 -15.36 -10.47
N GLU A 104 -5.61 -16.67 -10.29
CA GLU A 104 -6.12 -17.42 -9.14
C GLU A 104 -5.52 -16.92 -7.83
N GLN A 105 -4.23 -16.56 -7.83
CA GLN A 105 -3.58 -15.97 -6.66
C GLN A 105 -4.07 -14.55 -6.40
N LEU A 106 -4.35 -13.75 -7.44
CA LEU A 106 -4.93 -12.41 -7.29
C LEU A 106 -6.35 -12.45 -6.72
N LEU A 107 -7.16 -13.42 -7.15
CA LEU A 107 -8.53 -13.62 -6.67
C LEU A 107 -8.60 -13.92 -5.16
N GLN A 108 -7.52 -14.43 -4.54
CA GLN A 108 -7.46 -14.60 -3.08
C GLN A 108 -7.48 -13.26 -2.31
N TYR A 109 -7.19 -12.15 -2.99
CA TYR A 109 -7.22 -10.80 -2.45
C TYR A 109 -8.44 -10.01 -2.94
N SER A 110 -9.49 -10.68 -3.41
CA SER A 110 -10.68 -10.01 -3.93
C SER A 110 -11.31 -9.10 -2.88
N CYS A 111 -11.63 -7.88 -3.29
CA CYS A 111 -12.27 -6.89 -2.44
C CYS A 111 -13.70 -6.64 -2.87
N GLN A 112 -14.59 -6.54 -1.89
CA GLN A 112 -15.95 -6.07 -2.10
C GLN A 112 -15.94 -4.54 -2.07
N LEU A 113 -16.21 -3.92 -3.22
CA LEU A 113 -16.20 -2.48 -3.41
C LEU A 113 -17.61 -1.98 -3.74
N THR A 114 -17.93 -0.78 -3.28
CA THR A 114 -19.19 -0.12 -3.59
C THR A 114 -18.98 1.35 -3.91
N LEU A 115 -19.62 1.83 -4.97
CA LEU A 115 -19.59 3.23 -5.40
C LEU A 115 -20.29 4.10 -4.36
N ASP A 116 -19.69 5.26 -4.06
CA ASP A 116 -20.23 6.21 -3.09
C ASP A 116 -21.12 7.26 -3.77
N PRO A 117 -22.45 7.24 -3.55
CA PRO A 117 -23.36 8.27 -4.08
C PRO A 117 -23.04 9.68 -3.58
N ASN A 118 -22.32 9.82 -2.46
CA ASN A 118 -21.92 11.12 -1.94
C ASN A 118 -20.77 11.76 -2.73
N THR A 119 -20.01 10.96 -3.48
CA THR A 119 -18.91 11.45 -4.32
C THR A 119 -19.32 11.59 -5.79
N ALA A 120 -20.30 10.80 -6.24
CA ALA A 120 -20.74 10.74 -7.63
C ALA A 120 -21.17 12.11 -8.16
N GLN A 121 -20.61 12.53 -9.29
CA GLN A 121 -21.10 13.69 -10.01
C GLN A 121 -22.57 13.47 -10.44
N THR A 122 -23.36 14.54 -10.49
CA THR A 122 -24.82 14.46 -10.62
C THR A 122 -25.35 13.88 -11.93
N HIS A 123 -24.55 13.72 -12.97
CA HIS A 123 -24.92 13.08 -14.24
C HIS A 123 -24.54 11.59 -14.30
N LEU A 124 -23.89 11.08 -13.26
CA LEU A 124 -23.59 9.66 -13.12
C LEU A 124 -24.73 8.95 -12.41
N SER A 125 -25.36 7.98 -13.06
CA SER A 125 -26.36 7.13 -12.43
C SER A 125 -25.72 5.88 -11.86
N LEU A 126 -26.00 5.59 -10.58
CA LEU A 126 -25.52 4.40 -9.89
C LEU A 126 -26.61 3.33 -9.85
N SER A 127 -26.25 2.09 -10.19
CA SER A 127 -27.17 0.94 -10.24
C SER A 127 -26.49 -0.34 -9.74
N GLU A 128 -27.20 -1.47 -9.80
CA GLU A 128 -26.69 -2.80 -9.39
C GLU A 128 -26.20 -2.88 -7.94
N GLY A 129 -26.87 -2.15 -7.05
CA GLY A 129 -26.46 -1.99 -5.66
C GLY A 129 -25.19 -1.14 -5.53
N ASN A 130 -25.11 -0.06 -6.30
CA ASN A 130 -23.96 0.84 -6.41
C ASN A 130 -22.67 0.13 -6.86
N ARG A 131 -22.78 -0.84 -7.76
CA ARG A 131 -21.62 -1.49 -8.38
C ARG A 131 -21.41 -1.06 -9.82
N LYS A 132 -22.46 -0.56 -10.46
CA LYS A 132 -22.43 -0.05 -11.82
C LYS A 132 -22.64 1.46 -11.83
N VAL A 133 -21.89 2.14 -12.67
CA VAL A 133 -22.06 3.56 -12.98
C VAL A 133 -22.25 3.73 -14.48
N THR A 134 -23.20 4.59 -14.85
CA THR A 134 -23.50 4.97 -16.23
C THR A 134 -23.50 6.48 -16.36
N ARG A 135 -22.88 7.02 -17.42
CA ARG A 135 -23.02 8.46 -17.74
C ARG A 135 -24.39 8.70 -18.40
N THR A 136 -25.16 9.62 -17.84
CA THR A 136 -26.49 9.99 -18.33
C THR A 136 -26.59 11.50 -18.53
N ASP A 137 -27.53 11.95 -19.36
CA ASP A 137 -27.81 13.39 -19.51
C ASP A 137 -28.74 13.92 -18.41
N GLN A 138 -29.41 13.03 -17.67
CA GLN A 138 -30.31 13.38 -16.59
C GLN A 138 -29.56 13.62 -15.28
N VAL A 139 -29.85 14.75 -14.65
CA VAL A 139 -29.36 15.07 -13.31
C VAL A 139 -30.00 14.12 -12.30
N GLN A 140 -29.19 13.31 -11.65
CA GLN A 140 -29.59 12.41 -10.57
C GLN A 140 -29.90 13.21 -9.30
N PRO A 141 -30.93 12.80 -8.52
CA PRO A 141 -31.41 13.53 -7.35
C PRO A 141 -30.53 13.32 -6.11
N TYR A 142 -29.21 13.47 -6.26
CA TYR A 142 -28.28 13.34 -5.15
C TYR A 142 -28.29 14.59 -4.26
N PRO A 143 -28.29 14.44 -2.92
CA PRO A 143 -28.22 15.58 -2.02
C PRO A 143 -26.86 16.30 -2.13
N GLY A 144 -26.82 17.60 -1.83
CA GLY A 144 -25.56 18.33 -1.75
C GLY A 144 -24.61 17.68 -0.73
N HIS A 145 -23.34 17.48 -1.11
CA HIS A 145 -22.33 16.86 -0.25
C HIS A 145 -20.94 17.44 -0.54
N PRO A 146 -20.10 17.72 0.47
CA PRO A 146 -18.77 18.31 0.27
C PRO A 146 -17.82 17.42 -0.54
N ASP A 147 -17.98 16.10 -0.46
CA ASP A 147 -17.14 15.15 -1.21
C ASP A 147 -17.60 14.94 -2.67
N ARG A 148 -18.66 15.61 -3.11
CA ARG A 148 -19.24 15.43 -4.45
C ARG A 148 -18.36 16.10 -5.51
N PHE A 149 -17.97 15.35 -6.53
CA PHE A 149 -17.33 15.94 -7.70
C PHE A 149 -18.33 16.82 -8.48
N THR A 150 -17.89 18.00 -8.91
CA THR A 150 -18.73 18.93 -9.68
C THR A 150 -18.27 19.08 -11.13
N ASN A 151 -16.97 19.04 -11.38
CA ASN A 151 -16.37 19.43 -12.67
C ASN A 151 -16.28 18.29 -13.70
N HIS A 152 -16.02 17.07 -13.23
CA HIS A 152 -15.85 15.89 -14.07
C HIS A 152 -16.80 14.79 -13.61
N TYR A 153 -17.20 13.93 -14.55
CA TYR A 153 -18.08 12.79 -14.33
C TYR A 153 -17.36 11.67 -13.56
N GLN A 154 -16.99 11.96 -12.32
CA GLN A 154 -16.18 11.12 -11.45
C GLN A 154 -16.99 10.57 -10.28
N VAL A 155 -16.60 9.39 -9.80
CA VAL A 155 -17.11 8.76 -8.59
C VAL A 155 -15.98 7.96 -7.92
N LEU A 156 -15.95 7.95 -6.59
CA LEU A 156 -15.09 7.06 -5.79
C LEU A 156 -15.93 5.94 -5.16
N CYS A 157 -15.28 4.83 -4.84
CA CYS A 157 -15.80 3.82 -3.95
C CYS A 157 -15.76 4.30 -2.49
N ARG A 158 -16.54 3.66 -1.63
CA ARG A 158 -16.61 3.96 -0.19
C ARG A 158 -15.41 3.41 0.57
N GLU A 159 -14.87 2.29 0.12
CA GLU A 159 -13.84 1.53 0.81
C GLU A 159 -12.45 2.13 0.53
N GLY A 160 -11.78 2.60 1.60
CA GLY A 160 -10.39 3.03 1.55
C GLY A 160 -9.44 1.86 1.74
N LEU A 161 -8.61 1.58 0.74
CA LEU A 161 -7.72 0.42 0.69
C LEU A 161 -6.34 0.75 1.26
N SER A 162 -5.91 -0.04 2.26
CA SER A 162 -4.59 0.09 2.92
C SER A 162 -3.82 -1.24 3.01
N GLY A 163 -4.27 -2.25 2.28
CA GLY A 163 -3.68 -3.60 2.28
C GLY A 163 -3.49 -4.13 0.87
N ARG A 164 -3.48 -5.47 0.76
CA ARG A 164 -3.57 -6.14 -0.54
C ARG A 164 -5.02 -6.23 -0.97
N CYS A 165 -5.29 -5.85 -2.20
CA CYS A 165 -6.63 -5.81 -2.73
C CYS A 165 -6.61 -6.03 -4.24
N TYR A 166 -7.54 -6.84 -4.72
CA TYR A 166 -7.77 -7.10 -6.13
C TYR A 166 -9.24 -6.88 -6.47
N TRP A 167 -9.52 -6.23 -7.59
CA TRP A 167 -10.86 -6.11 -8.14
C TRP A 167 -10.83 -6.08 -9.66
N GLU A 168 -11.95 -6.43 -10.29
CA GLU A 168 -12.13 -6.36 -11.73
C GLU A 168 -13.24 -5.38 -12.07
N VAL A 169 -13.06 -4.68 -13.18
CA VAL A 169 -13.98 -3.67 -13.69
C VAL A 169 -14.31 -4.03 -15.13
N GLU A 170 -15.58 -4.28 -15.40
CA GLU A 170 -16.11 -4.37 -16.75
C GLU A 170 -16.50 -2.98 -17.22
N TRP A 171 -16.15 -2.61 -18.45
CA TRP A 171 -16.35 -1.26 -18.97
C TRP A 171 -16.84 -1.27 -20.41
N THR A 172 -17.49 -0.18 -20.81
CA THR A 172 -17.94 0.06 -22.20
C THR A 172 -17.76 1.53 -22.54
N GLY A 173 -17.23 1.79 -23.74
CA GLY A 173 -17.01 3.14 -24.25
C GLY A 173 -15.65 3.72 -23.82
N TYR A 174 -15.61 4.94 -23.30
CA TYR A 174 -14.39 5.57 -22.79
C TYR A 174 -14.46 5.72 -21.27
N VAL A 175 -13.70 4.88 -20.57
CA VAL A 175 -13.73 4.83 -19.10
C VAL A 175 -12.33 5.00 -18.55
N ILE A 176 -12.20 5.82 -17.50
CA ILE A 176 -10.98 5.88 -16.70
C ILE A 176 -11.25 5.14 -15.40
N THR A 177 -10.48 4.10 -15.12
CA THR A 177 -10.41 3.46 -13.80
C THR A 177 -9.23 4.04 -13.04
N ALA A 178 -9.41 4.36 -11.76
CA ALA A 178 -8.40 5.03 -10.97
C ALA A 178 -8.38 4.55 -9.53
N VAL A 179 -7.28 4.87 -8.85
CA VAL A 179 -7.21 4.92 -7.38
C VAL A 179 -6.78 6.33 -6.97
N SER A 180 -7.33 6.84 -5.89
CA SER A 180 -7.03 8.19 -5.42
C SER A 180 -7.05 8.31 -3.90
N TYR A 181 -6.28 9.26 -3.34
CA TYR A 181 -6.47 9.69 -1.97
C TYR A 181 -7.81 10.39 -1.78
N LYS A 182 -8.37 10.32 -0.58
CA LYS A 182 -9.69 10.89 -0.28
C LYS A 182 -9.71 12.42 -0.41
N ASP A 183 -8.58 13.07 -0.17
CA ASP A 183 -8.40 14.52 -0.19
C ASP A 183 -8.09 15.07 -1.59
N ILE A 184 -8.32 14.29 -2.66
CA ILE A 184 -8.40 14.84 -4.02
C ILE A 184 -9.42 15.96 -4.07
N SER A 185 -9.07 17.05 -4.76
CA SER A 185 -9.95 18.21 -4.87
C SER A 185 -11.29 17.83 -5.53
N ARG A 186 -12.36 18.51 -5.13
CA ARG A 186 -13.70 18.31 -5.71
C ARG A 186 -14.09 19.41 -6.70
N THR A 187 -13.35 20.51 -6.69
CA THR A 187 -13.69 21.76 -7.40
C THR A 187 -12.53 22.41 -8.17
N GLU A 188 -11.28 22.06 -7.91
CA GLU A 188 -10.13 22.62 -8.65
C GLU A 188 -10.11 22.14 -10.11
N THR A 189 -9.37 22.86 -10.96
CA THR A 189 -9.26 22.58 -12.40
C THR A 189 -8.59 21.24 -12.69
N ASP A 190 -7.60 20.84 -11.89
CA ASP A 190 -6.81 19.61 -12.10
C ASP A 190 -7.34 18.43 -11.28
N ASN A 191 -8.62 18.45 -10.93
CA ASN A 191 -9.24 17.43 -10.08
C ASN A 191 -9.69 16.16 -10.81
N ALA A 192 -9.48 16.08 -12.12
CA ALA A 192 -9.61 14.84 -12.88
C ALA A 192 -8.57 13.79 -12.45
N PHE A 193 -8.97 12.53 -12.42
CA PHE A 193 -8.06 11.42 -12.13
C PHE A 193 -6.85 11.41 -13.08
N GLY A 194 -5.67 11.26 -12.50
CA GLY A 194 -4.38 11.26 -13.20
C GLY A 194 -3.78 12.65 -13.45
N PHE A 195 -4.56 13.74 -13.42
CA PHE A 195 -4.06 15.10 -13.66
C PHE A 195 -3.37 15.74 -12.43
N ASN A 196 -3.42 15.07 -11.29
CA ASN A 196 -2.82 15.50 -10.03
C ASN A 196 -1.92 14.40 -9.45
N ASN A 197 -1.17 14.76 -8.41
CA ASN A 197 -0.29 13.84 -7.68
C ASN A 197 -1.02 12.96 -6.64
N LYS A 198 -2.35 13.04 -6.55
CA LYS A 198 -3.17 12.28 -5.59
C LYS A 198 -3.94 11.12 -6.21
N SER A 199 -3.75 10.88 -7.51
CA SER A 199 -4.46 9.83 -8.25
C SER A 199 -3.57 9.15 -9.29
N TRP A 200 -3.83 7.87 -9.50
CA TRP A 200 -3.22 7.03 -10.52
C TRP A 200 -4.34 6.42 -11.33
N SER A 201 -4.32 6.59 -12.64
CA SER A 201 -5.44 6.23 -13.50
C SER A 201 -5.01 5.47 -14.74
N LEU A 202 -5.85 4.54 -15.17
CA LEU A 202 -5.80 3.90 -16.46
C LEU A 202 -7.06 4.25 -17.25
N GLN A 203 -6.87 4.97 -18.35
CA GLN A 203 -7.88 5.17 -19.37
C GLN A 203 -8.00 3.92 -20.23
N CYS A 204 -9.22 3.50 -20.50
CA CYS A 204 -9.59 2.35 -21.31
C CYS A 204 -10.56 2.81 -22.42
N SER A 205 -10.19 2.55 -23.67
CA SER A 205 -11.05 2.75 -24.84
C SER A 205 -10.70 1.75 -25.93
N SER A 206 -11.48 1.73 -27.02
CA SER A 206 -11.19 0.92 -28.21
C SER A 206 -9.82 1.21 -28.85
N ASP A 207 -9.26 2.39 -28.59
CA ASP A 207 -8.01 2.85 -29.19
C ASP A 207 -6.77 2.38 -28.42
N GLY A 208 -6.95 1.82 -27.22
CA GLY A 208 -5.84 1.42 -26.36
C GLY A 208 -6.03 1.77 -24.89
N TYR A 209 -4.91 1.70 -24.17
CA TYR A 209 -4.82 2.08 -22.77
C TYR A 209 -3.83 3.23 -22.59
N TRP A 210 -4.16 4.16 -21.70
CA TRP A 210 -3.26 5.24 -21.30
C TRP A 210 -3.21 5.31 -19.79
N PHE A 211 -2.01 5.13 -19.25
CA PHE A 211 -1.76 5.37 -17.85
C PHE A 211 -1.47 6.85 -17.64
N ARG A 212 -2.03 7.46 -16.60
CA ARG A 212 -1.77 8.85 -16.24
C ARG A 212 -1.60 9.01 -14.73
N HIS A 213 -0.60 9.81 -14.34
CA HIS A 213 -0.36 10.25 -12.97
C HIS A 213 0.36 11.60 -12.99
N ASN A 214 -0.05 12.53 -12.14
CA ASN A 214 0.54 13.87 -12.03
C ASN A 214 0.68 14.59 -13.39
N ASN A 215 -0.39 14.52 -14.20
CA ASN A 215 -0.47 15.07 -15.56
C ASN A 215 0.52 14.46 -16.57
N VAL A 216 1.27 13.43 -16.19
CA VAL A 216 2.12 12.66 -17.10
C VAL A 216 1.33 11.49 -17.64
N GLU A 217 1.11 11.49 -18.96
CA GLU A 217 0.45 10.41 -19.68
C GLU A 217 1.47 9.49 -20.35
N THR A 218 1.24 8.19 -20.25
CA THR A 218 2.03 7.14 -20.87
C THR A 218 1.10 6.19 -21.61
N LYS A 219 1.31 6.01 -22.92
CA LYS A 219 0.60 4.99 -23.69
C LYS A 219 1.01 3.60 -23.20
N VAL A 220 0.02 2.74 -22.97
CA VAL A 220 0.21 1.38 -22.46
C VAL A 220 -0.13 0.37 -23.55
N SER A 221 0.79 -0.56 -23.79
CA SER A 221 0.62 -1.66 -24.74
C SER A 221 -0.02 -2.86 -24.06
N GLY A 222 -0.91 -3.56 -24.77
CA GLY A 222 -1.48 -4.81 -24.30
C GLY A 222 -2.69 -5.25 -25.11
N PRO A 223 -3.18 -6.48 -24.87
CA PRO A 223 -4.38 -6.97 -25.52
C PRO A 223 -5.60 -6.14 -25.11
N GLN A 224 -6.51 -5.92 -26.06
CA GLN A 224 -7.78 -5.24 -25.79
C GLN A 224 -8.74 -6.19 -25.07
N SER A 225 -9.43 -5.68 -24.05
CA SER A 225 -10.48 -6.37 -23.32
C SER A 225 -11.50 -5.38 -22.75
N SER A 226 -12.77 -5.77 -22.66
CA SER A 226 -13.81 -5.03 -21.94
C SER A 226 -13.67 -5.11 -20.42
N ARG A 227 -12.62 -5.76 -19.90
CA ARG A 227 -12.40 -5.91 -18.47
C ARG A 227 -10.96 -5.64 -18.06
N VAL A 228 -10.81 -4.82 -17.01
CA VAL A 228 -9.53 -4.51 -16.39
C VAL A 228 -9.50 -5.02 -14.95
N GLY A 229 -8.46 -5.77 -14.62
CA GLY A 229 -8.13 -6.14 -13.25
C GLY A 229 -7.18 -5.12 -12.63
N VAL A 230 -7.39 -4.76 -11.37
CA VAL A 230 -6.52 -3.85 -10.63
C VAL A 230 -6.07 -4.54 -9.36
N TYR A 231 -4.76 -4.58 -9.16
CA TYR A 231 -4.14 -5.10 -7.95
C TYR A 231 -3.41 -3.98 -7.23
N LEU A 232 -3.66 -3.86 -5.93
CA LEU A 232 -2.98 -2.96 -5.03
C LEU A 232 -2.29 -3.79 -3.94
N ASP A 233 -1.00 -3.59 -3.74
CA ASP A 233 -0.31 -3.89 -2.48
C ASP A 233 0.13 -2.56 -1.87
N HIS A 234 -0.72 -2.02 -1.00
CA HIS A 234 -0.49 -0.69 -0.41
C HIS A 234 0.81 -0.63 0.39
N LYS A 235 1.10 -1.69 1.17
CA LYS A 235 2.29 -1.76 2.03
C LYS A 235 3.57 -1.90 1.22
N ALA A 236 3.55 -2.72 0.16
CA ALA A 236 4.71 -2.85 -0.73
C ALA A 236 4.85 -1.64 -1.66
N GLY A 237 3.80 -0.85 -1.85
CA GLY A 237 3.80 0.29 -2.75
C GLY A 237 3.58 -0.08 -4.21
N THR A 238 2.88 -1.19 -4.47
CA THR A 238 2.65 -1.70 -5.83
C THR A 238 1.22 -1.43 -6.26
N LEU A 239 1.04 -0.86 -7.46
CA LEU A 239 -0.25 -0.78 -8.15
C LEU A 239 -0.09 -1.34 -9.56
N SER A 240 -0.84 -2.38 -9.88
CA SER A 240 -0.77 -3.08 -11.15
C SER A 240 -2.13 -3.12 -11.84
N PHE A 241 -2.14 -2.88 -13.14
CA PHE A 241 -3.31 -2.97 -14.00
C PHE A 241 -3.15 -4.10 -14.99
N TYR A 242 -4.22 -4.84 -15.24
CA TYR A 242 -4.23 -6.02 -16.10
C TYR A 242 -5.38 -5.97 -17.07
N SER A 243 -5.15 -6.44 -18.30
CA SER A 243 -6.22 -6.81 -19.21
C SER A 243 -6.69 -8.20 -18.85
N VAL A 244 -7.99 -8.38 -18.65
CA VAL A 244 -8.59 -9.65 -18.25
C VAL A 244 -9.55 -10.10 -19.35
N SER A 245 -9.24 -11.17 -20.05
CA SER A 245 -10.13 -11.87 -20.99
C SER A 245 -10.09 -13.37 -20.67
N ASP A 246 -9.92 -14.23 -21.67
CA ASP A 246 -9.59 -15.65 -21.46
C ASP A 246 -8.23 -15.82 -20.76
N THR A 247 -7.35 -14.82 -20.91
CA THR A 247 -6.04 -14.75 -20.25
C THR A 247 -5.90 -13.43 -19.51
N MET A 248 -4.98 -13.38 -18.55
CA MET A 248 -4.67 -12.18 -17.78
C MET A 248 -3.28 -11.67 -18.14
N THR A 249 -3.20 -10.45 -18.66
CA THR A 249 -1.94 -9.82 -19.10
C THR A 249 -1.69 -8.53 -18.33
N LEU A 250 -0.49 -8.38 -17.76
CA LEU A 250 -0.08 -7.14 -17.12
C LEU A 250 0.02 -6.02 -18.16
N LEU A 251 -0.73 -4.93 -17.93
CA LEU A 251 -0.71 -3.73 -18.77
C LEU A 251 0.31 -2.72 -18.25
N HIS A 252 0.18 -2.36 -16.97
CA HIS A 252 1.01 -1.33 -16.37
C HIS A 252 1.23 -1.61 -14.89
N ARG A 253 2.40 -1.21 -14.38
CA ARG A 253 2.73 -1.30 -12.96
C ARG A 253 3.44 -0.04 -12.51
N VAL A 254 3.01 0.46 -11.37
CA VAL A 254 3.66 1.55 -10.64
C VAL A 254 4.22 0.99 -9.34
N GLN A 255 5.44 1.43 -9.02
CA GLN A 255 6.04 1.25 -7.70
C GLN A 255 6.22 2.62 -7.06
N THR A 256 5.56 2.88 -5.94
CA THR A 256 5.62 4.16 -5.22
C THR A 256 5.23 3.99 -3.75
N THR A 257 5.51 5.00 -2.91
CA THR A 257 5.07 4.98 -1.51
C THR A 257 3.72 5.68 -1.37
N PHE A 258 2.68 4.90 -1.04
CA PHE A 258 1.37 5.46 -0.73
C PHE A 258 1.33 6.00 0.71
N THR A 259 0.87 7.24 0.87
CA THR A 259 0.88 7.95 2.16
C THR A 259 -0.47 7.96 2.86
N GLN A 260 -1.54 7.62 2.14
CA GLN A 260 -2.91 7.55 2.65
C GLN A 260 -3.62 6.33 2.07
N PRO A 261 -4.76 5.89 2.63
CA PRO A 261 -5.63 4.90 1.99
C PRO A 261 -6.03 5.33 0.58
N LEU A 262 -6.11 4.36 -0.33
CA LEU A 262 -6.50 4.58 -1.72
C LEU A 262 -7.96 4.17 -1.95
N TYR A 263 -8.71 5.03 -2.60
CA TYR A 263 -10.10 4.83 -2.95
C TYR A 263 -10.18 4.54 -4.45
N PRO A 264 -10.65 3.35 -4.87
CA PRO A 264 -10.94 3.07 -6.27
C PRO A 264 -12.00 4.04 -6.81
N GLY A 265 -11.94 4.38 -8.09
CA GLY A 265 -12.88 5.32 -8.70
C GLY A 265 -12.94 5.23 -10.21
N PHE A 266 -13.94 5.90 -10.76
CA PHE A 266 -14.25 5.88 -12.19
C PHE A 266 -14.51 7.28 -12.71
N CYS A 267 -14.08 7.56 -13.95
CA CYS A 267 -14.52 8.71 -14.74
C CYS A 267 -15.07 8.23 -16.08
N LEU A 268 -16.20 8.79 -16.51
CA LEU A 268 -16.92 8.37 -17.72
C LEU A 268 -17.10 9.57 -18.64
N ASN A 269 -16.60 9.49 -19.88
CA ASN A 269 -16.50 10.67 -20.73
C ASN A 269 -17.66 10.85 -21.70
N TYR A 270 -18.23 9.78 -22.25
CA TYR A 270 -19.28 9.82 -23.28
C TYR A 270 -20.61 9.27 -22.76
N PHE A 271 -21.70 9.74 -23.36
CA PHE A 271 -23.06 9.33 -23.00
C PHE A 271 -23.20 7.82 -23.18
N ASN A 272 -23.85 7.15 -22.21
CA ASN A 272 -23.96 5.69 -22.13
C ASN A 272 -22.64 4.91 -21.92
N ASP A 273 -21.51 5.59 -21.67
CA ASP A 273 -20.35 4.89 -21.13
C ASP A 273 -20.75 4.24 -19.79
N THR A 274 -20.18 3.07 -19.51
CA THR A 274 -20.45 2.35 -18.25
C THR A 274 -19.20 1.72 -17.66
N ALA A 275 -19.17 1.65 -16.34
CA ALA A 275 -18.18 0.86 -15.58
C ALA A 275 -18.90 0.07 -14.49
N GLU A 276 -18.55 -1.20 -14.32
CA GLU A 276 -19.17 -2.11 -13.37
C GLU A 276 -18.13 -2.90 -12.58
N LEU A 277 -18.23 -2.83 -11.26
CA LEU A 277 -17.46 -3.64 -10.33
C LEU A 277 -17.97 -5.09 -10.37
N VAL A 278 -17.12 -5.98 -10.89
CA VAL A 278 -17.44 -7.40 -11.07
C VAL A 278 -17.47 -8.10 -9.70
N LYS A 279 -18.46 -8.99 -9.49
CA LYS A 279 -18.42 -9.90 -8.33
C LYS A 279 -17.44 -11.02 -8.63
N LEU A 280 -16.41 -11.13 -7.80
CA LEU A 280 -15.35 -12.13 -7.89
C LEU A 280 -15.51 -13.20 -6.82
#